data_AF-A0AAD7IS91-F1
#
_entry.id   AF-A0AAD7IS91-F1
#
_cell.length_a   1.000
_cell.length_b   1.000
_cell.length_c   1.000
_cell.angle_alpha   90.00
_cell.angle_beta   90.00
_cell.angle_gamma   90.00
#
_symmetry.space_group_name_H-M   'P 1'
#
loop_
_entity.id
_entity.type
_entity.pdbx_description
1 polymer ?
#
loop_
_entity_poly.entity_id
_entity_poly.type
_entity_poly.pdbx_seq_one_letter_code
_entity_poly.pdbx_strand_id
1 'polypeptide(L)' 'GWLFLDHCLPFGLATAGGIWGIVADAIIEILRRNGVSATYKWVDDFLFFYIPN' A
#
# COMPACT_ATOMS: atom_id res chain seq x y z
N GLY A 1 35.73 8.58 0.88
CA GLY A 1 34.34 8.71 0.42
C GLY A 1 33.49 7.72 1.19
N TRP A 2 32.22 8.07 1.46
CA TRP A 2 31.31 7.19 2.20
C TRP A 2 30.33 6.54 1.23
N LEU A 3 29.99 5.29 1.50
CA LEU A 3 28.99 4.51 0.76
C LEU A 3 27.88 4.10 1.73
N PHE A 4 26.63 4.28 1.33
CA PHE A 4 25.46 3.95 2.13
C PHE A 4 24.57 2.98 1.35
N LEU A 5 24.00 2.00 2.06
CA LEU A 5 22.99 1.09 1.53
C LEU A 5 21.64 1.48 2.10
N ASP A 6 20.64 1.61 1.23
CA ASP A 6 19.26 1.82 1.65
C ASP A 6 18.63 0.47 1.97
N HIS A 7 18.02 0.36 3.15
CA HIS A 7 17.31 -0.84 3.61
C HIS A 7 15.80 -0.75 3.38
N CYS A 8 15.33 0.40 2.90
CA CYS A 8 13.96 0.65 2.53
C CYS A 8 13.80 0.59 1.01
N LEU A 9 12.53 0.56 0.56
CA LEU A 9 12.22 0.66 -0.86
C LEU A 9 12.49 2.11 -1.32
N PRO A 10 13.45 2.34 -2.23
CA PRO A 10 13.89 3.70 -2.55
C PRO A 10 12.89 4.43 -3.44
N PHE A 11 12.71 5.72 -3.19
CA PHE A 11 11.94 6.61 -4.07
C PHE A 11 12.65 6.80 -5.43
N GLY A 12 11.86 6.94 -6.49
CA GLY A 12 12.38 7.13 -7.86
C GLY A 12 12.82 5.84 -8.56
N LEU A 13 12.87 4.70 -7.86
CA LEU A 13 13.07 3.40 -8.50
C LEU A 13 11.79 3.02 -9.27
N ALA A 14 11.93 2.71 -10.56
CA ALA A 14 10.79 2.45 -11.45
C ALA A 14 9.86 1.33 -10.95
N THR A 15 10.40 0.33 -10.25
CA THR A 15 9.62 -0.79 -9.71
C THR A 15 9.05 -0.54 -8.30
N ALA A 16 9.44 0.54 -7.63
CA ALA A 16 9.03 0.80 -6.25
C ALA A 16 7.50 0.90 -6.10
N GLY A 17 6.83 1.64 -7.00
CA GLY A 17 5.38 1.75 -6.97
C GLY A 17 4.66 0.41 -7.14
N GLY A 18 5.22 -0.50 -7.94
CA GLY A 18 4.69 -1.86 -8.13
C GLY A 18 4.88 -2.73 -6.89
N ILE A 19 6.08 -2.71 -6.28
CA ILE A 19 6.39 -3.48 -5.06
C ILE A 19 5.48 -3.01 -3.91
N TRP A 20 5.36 -1.70 -3.70
CA TRP A 20 4.45 -1.15 -2.70
C TRP A 20 2.99 -1.47 -3.03
N GLY A 21 2.61 -1.43 -4.31
CA GLY A 21 1.28 -1.79 -4.78
C GLY A 21 0.83 -3.18 -4.33
N ILE A 22 1.72 -4.18 -4.35
CA ILE A 22 1.45 -5.55 -3.89
C ILE A 22 1.22 -5.58 -2.38
N VAL A 23 2.01 -4.83 -1.61
CA VAL A 23 1.81 -4.70 -0.15
C VAL A 23 0.44 -4.08 0.13
N ALA A 24 0.07 -3.02 -0.60
CA ALA A 24 -1.24 -2.38 -0.48
C ALA A 24 -2.41 -3.31 -0.86
N ASP A 25 -2.24 -4.17 -1.87
CA ASP A 25 -3.22 -5.21 -2.23
C ASP A 25 -3.44 -6.19 -1.06
N ALA A 26 -2.37 -6.65 -0.41
CA ALA A 26 -2.47 -7.53 0.74
C ALA A 26 -3.18 -6.85 1.93
N ILE A 27 -2.91 -5.56 2.17
CA ILE A 27 -3.58 -4.77 3.22
C ILE A 27 -5.08 -4.71 2.95
N ILE A 28 -5.51 -4.39 1.72
CA ILE A 28 -6.93 -4.33 1.35
C ILE A 28 -7.62 -5.68 1.59
N GLU A 29 -6.98 -6.78 1.21
CA GLU A 29 -7.54 -8.12 1.42
C GLU A 29 -7.72 -8.44 2.92
N ILE A 30 -6.74 -8.09 3.75
CA ILE A 30 -6.83 -8.25 5.21
C ILE A 30 -8.00 -7.41 5.76
N LEU A 31 -8.12 -6.15 5.34
CA LEU A 31 -9.15 -5.23 5.83
C LEU A 31 -10.56 -5.72 5.43
N ARG A 32 -10.72 -6.19 4.19
CA ARG A 32 -11.98 -6.80 3.72
C ARG A 32 -12.38 -8.02 4.54
N ARG A 33 -11.43 -8.90 4.85
CA ARG A 33 -11.67 -10.07 5.72
C ARG A 33 -12.06 -9.69 7.14
N ASN A 34 -11.68 -8.50 7.61
CA ASN A 34 -12.02 -7.97 8.92
C ASN A 34 -13.27 -7.05 8.91
N GLY A 35 -14.08 -7.09 7.85
CA GLY A 35 -15.35 -6.38 7.77
C GLY A 35 -15.27 -4.97 7.19
N VAL A 36 -14.08 -4.50 6.80
CA VAL A 36 -13.89 -3.22 6.10
C VAL A 36 -14.03 -3.46 4.59
N SER A 37 -15.27 -3.69 4.16
CA SER A 37 -15.58 -4.22 2.81
C SER A 37 -15.53 -3.17 1.70
N ALA A 38 -15.91 -1.92 1.99
CA ALA A 38 -15.92 -0.84 1.00
C ALA A 38 -14.57 -0.12 0.97
N THR A 39 -13.57 -0.80 0.42
CA THR A 39 -12.18 -0.36 0.39
C THR A 39 -11.55 -0.45 -0.99
N TYR A 40 -10.95 0.65 -1.44
CA TYR A 40 -10.20 0.75 -2.69
C TYR A 40 -8.80 1.29 -2.40
N LYS A 41 -7.83 0.99 -3.27
CA LYS A 41 -6.48 1.55 -3.19
C LYS A 41 -5.96 1.97 -4.56
N TRP A 42 -5.06 2.94 -4.56
CA TRP A 42 -4.21 3.29 -5.68
C TRP A 42 -2.78 3.54 -5.16
N VAL A 43 -1.89 2.58 -5.40
CA VAL A 43 -0.51 2.57 -4.87
C VAL A 43 -0.51 2.78 -3.35
N ASP A 44 -0.21 3.98 -2.86
CA ASP A 44 -0.18 4.38 -1.45
C ASP A 44 -1.44 5.07 -0.94
N ASP A 45 -2.36 5.43 -1.82
CA ASP A 45 -3.65 6.01 -1.43
C ASP A 45 -4.68 4.92 -1.13
N PHE A 46 -5.38 5.07 0.00
CA PHE A 46 -6.47 4.19 0.41
C PHE A 46 -7.76 4.98 0.58
N LEU A 47 -8.85 4.46 0.03
CA LEU A 47 -10.18 5.02 0.14
C LEU A 47 -11.09 4.05 0.90
N PHE A 48 -11.61 4.52 2.03
CA PHE A 48 -12.52 3.79 2.91
C PHE A 48 -13.90 4.44 2.87
N PHE A 49 -14.93 3.65 2.62
CA PHE A 49 -16.32 4.11 2.76
C PHE A 49 -16.92 3.56 4.05
N TYR A 50 -17.56 4.46 4.80
CA TYR A 50 -18.43 4.11 5.92
C TYR A 50 -19.85 4.50 5.54
N ILE A 51 -20.77 3.54 5.58
CA ILE A 51 -22.19 3.78 5.38
C ILE A 51 -22.84 3.72 6.77
N PRO A 52 -23.27 4.86 7.34
CA PRO A 52 -23.97 4.86 8.61
C PRO A 52 -25.32 4.15 8.50
N ASN A 53 -25.74 3.52 9.60
CA ASN A 53 -27.10 2.99 9.78
C ASN A 53 -28.09 4.12 10.05
#